data_AF-A0A2N6J449-F1
#
_entry.id   AF-A0A2N6J449-F1
#
_cell.length_a   1.000
_cell.length_b   1.000
_cell.length_c   1.000
_cell.angle_alpha   90.00
_cell.angle_beta   90.00
_cell.angle_gamma   90.00
#
_symmetry.space_group_name_H-M   'P 1'
#
loop_
_entity.id
_entity.type
_entity.pdbx_description
1 polymer ?
#
loop_
_entity_poly.entity_id
_entity_poly.type
_entity_poly.pdbx_seq_one_letter_code
_entity_poly.pdbx_strand_id
1 'polypeptide(L)'
;MKKIIATMIFGAAAIGMHGAAFAADPAAAQYKADKSRADADYKAAKKKCGPLKGNDQDVCEKEAKAAHESAIADAKAKRKGSEADKDARKDKNDANYDVAKEKCDALSGDAKDKCVANAKAKYGK
;
A
#
# COMPACT_ATOMS: atom_id res chain seq x y z
N MET A 1 -39.74 -48.12 2.42
CA MET A 1 -41.19 -47.90 2.50
C MET A 1 -41.59 -47.62 3.94
N LYS A 2 -42.27 -46.48 4.12
CA LYS A 2 -43.16 -46.10 5.23
C LYS A 2 -42.61 -46.01 6.67
N LYS A 3 -42.50 -44.74 7.08
CA LYS A 3 -43.05 -44.08 8.31
C LYS A 3 -42.30 -44.39 9.61
N ILE A 4 -41.95 -43.42 10.46
CA ILE A 4 -42.82 -42.58 11.32
C ILE A 4 -42.00 -41.31 11.73
N ILE A 5 -42.42 -40.08 11.37
CA ILE A 5 -43.08 -39.04 12.22
C ILE A 5 -42.17 -38.57 13.39
N ALA A 6 -41.44 -37.46 13.25
CA ALA A 6 -41.84 -36.08 13.60
C ALA A 6 -42.16 -35.86 15.09
N THR A 7 -41.19 -35.35 15.84
CA THR A 7 -41.46 -34.54 17.05
C THR A 7 -40.40 -33.44 17.16
N MET A 8 -40.78 -32.23 16.75
CA MET A 8 -40.16 -31.01 17.27
C MET A 8 -40.50 -30.92 18.76
N ILE A 9 -39.48 -30.85 19.61
CA ILE A 9 -39.62 -30.32 20.97
C ILE A 9 -38.72 -29.10 21.05
N PHE A 10 -39.37 -27.94 21.17
CA PHE A 10 -38.79 -26.71 21.68
C PHE A 10 -38.26 -26.99 23.10
N GLY A 11 -36.94 -26.95 23.28
CA GLY A 11 -36.28 -26.91 24.58
C GLY A 11 -35.29 -25.75 24.57
N ALA A 12 -35.67 -24.64 25.20
CA ALA A 12 -34.78 -23.52 25.45
C ALA A 12 -33.70 -23.90 26.49
N ALA A 13 -32.55 -23.23 26.39
CA ALA A 13 -31.45 -23.14 27.35
C ALA A 13 -30.37 -24.25 27.32
N ALA A 14 -29.30 -24.01 26.55
CA ALA A 14 -27.97 -23.84 27.11
C ALA A 14 -27.05 -23.18 26.07
N ILE A 15 -26.82 -21.89 26.28
CA ILE A 15 -25.74 -21.11 25.68
C ILE A 15 -24.43 -21.80 26.06
N GLY A 16 -23.78 -22.41 25.07
CA GLY A 16 -22.48 -23.05 25.22
C GLY A 16 -21.61 -22.90 23.98
N MET A 17 -21.91 -21.93 23.13
CA MET A 17 -20.92 -21.40 22.19
C MET A 17 -19.82 -20.80 23.05
N HIS A 18 -18.73 -21.55 23.28
CA HIS A 18 -17.49 -21.02 23.81
C HIS A 18 -16.89 -20.09 22.76
N GLY A 19 -17.54 -18.93 22.62
CA GLY A 19 -17.05 -17.76 21.94
C GLY A 19 -15.93 -17.17 22.77
N ALA A 20 -14.74 -17.74 22.65
CA ALA A 20 -13.58 -16.91 22.45
C ALA A 20 -13.40 -16.84 20.93
N ALA A 21 -14.21 -16.01 20.29
CA ALA A 21 -13.80 -15.42 19.03
C ALA A 21 -12.43 -14.79 19.33
N PHE A 22 -11.35 -15.39 18.83
CA PHE A 22 -10.16 -14.61 18.53
C PHE A 22 -10.69 -13.49 17.63
N ALA A 23 -10.91 -12.30 18.19
CA ALA A 23 -11.28 -11.13 17.43
C ALA A 23 -10.06 -10.79 16.57
N ALA A 24 -9.89 -11.52 15.47
CA ALA A 24 -9.00 -11.15 14.40
C ALA A 24 -9.56 -9.83 13.87
N ASP A 25 -8.89 -8.73 14.19
CA ASP A 25 -9.18 -7.43 13.60
C ASP A 25 -9.10 -7.58 12.07
N PRO A 26 -10.24 -7.58 11.35
CA PRO A 26 -10.24 -7.80 9.91
C PRO A 26 -9.47 -6.70 9.18
N ALA A 27 -9.41 -5.48 9.73
CA ALA A 27 -8.63 -4.39 9.17
C ALA A 27 -7.12 -4.60 9.37
N ALA A 28 -6.69 -5.20 10.49
CA ALA A 28 -5.29 -5.59 10.68
C ALA A 28 -4.88 -6.74 9.75
N ALA A 29 -5.74 -7.73 9.53
CA ALA A 29 -5.50 -8.81 8.58
C ALA A 29 -5.38 -8.27 7.15
N GLN A 30 -6.30 -7.40 6.74
CA GLN A 30 -6.26 -6.76 5.43
C GLN A 30 -5.01 -5.90 5.24
N TYR A 31 -4.62 -5.10 6.24
CA TYR A 31 -3.40 -4.30 6.20
C TYR A 31 -2.14 -5.16 5.98
N LYS A 32 -2.05 -6.31 6.67
CA LYS A 32 -0.93 -7.26 6.47
C LYS A 32 -0.92 -7.83 5.06
N ALA A 33 -2.08 -8.21 4.52
CA ALA A 33 -2.21 -8.70 3.16
C ALA A 33 -1.80 -7.64 2.12
N ASP A 34 -2.30 -6.42 2.26
CA ASP A 34 -1.97 -5.29 1.39
C ASP A 34 -0.48 -4.96 1.44
N LYS A 35 0.12 -4.93 2.64
CA LYS A 35 1.57 -4.71 2.81
C LYS A 35 2.39 -5.84 2.16
N SER A 36 2.01 -7.10 2.38
CA SER A 36 2.70 -8.24 1.78
C SER A 36 2.64 -8.21 0.25
N ARG A 37 1.50 -7.78 -0.31
CA ARG A 37 1.35 -7.57 -1.75
C ARG A 37 2.25 -6.45 -2.24
N ALA A 38 2.26 -5.30 -1.56
CA ALA A 38 3.14 -4.19 -1.90
C ALA A 38 4.62 -4.62 -1.88
N ASP A 39 5.05 -5.36 -0.85
CA ASP A 39 6.43 -5.88 -0.75
C ASP A 39 6.79 -6.82 -1.91
N ALA A 40 5.85 -7.67 -2.34
CA ALA A 40 6.05 -8.56 -3.48
C ALA A 40 6.12 -7.79 -4.81
N ASP A 41 5.21 -6.83 -5.02
CA ASP A 41 5.17 -5.96 -6.20
C ASP A 41 6.46 -5.12 -6.29
N TYR A 42 6.95 -4.58 -5.17
CA TYR A 42 8.21 -3.84 -5.09
C TYR A 42 9.41 -4.71 -5.47
N LYS A 43 9.52 -5.92 -4.92
CA LYS A 43 10.59 -6.87 -5.27
C LYS A 43 10.56 -7.20 -6.76
N ALA A 44 9.38 -7.45 -7.31
CA ALA A 44 9.21 -7.71 -8.73
C ALA A 44 9.61 -6.50 -9.59
N ALA A 45 9.19 -5.30 -9.21
CA ALA A 45 9.54 -4.06 -9.90
C ALA A 45 11.05 -3.79 -9.86
N LYS A 46 11.70 -3.91 -8.69
CA LYS A 46 13.16 -3.81 -8.57
C LYS A 46 13.90 -4.80 -9.46
N LYS A 47 13.43 -6.04 -9.53
CA LYS A 47 14.04 -7.05 -10.42
C LYS A 47 13.94 -6.63 -11.89
N LYS A 48 12.84 -5.99 -12.30
CA LYS A 48 12.68 -5.44 -13.65
C LYS A 48 13.59 -4.25 -13.94
N CYS A 49 14.01 -3.52 -12.90
CA CYS A 49 14.98 -2.42 -13.05
C CYS A 49 16.42 -2.91 -13.25
N GLY A 50 16.77 -4.12 -12.79
CA GLY A 50 18.15 -4.63 -12.84
C GLY A 50 18.84 -4.66 -14.22
N PRO A 51 18.14 -4.87 -15.34
CA PRO A 51 18.74 -4.76 -16.68
C PRO A 51 19.02 -3.33 -17.16
N LEU A 52 18.45 -2.31 -16.51
CA LEU A 52 18.68 -0.90 -16.84
C LEU A 52 20.05 -0.45 -16.31
N LYS A 53 20.52 0.72 -16.73
CA LYS A 53 21.81 1.27 -16.30
C LYS A 53 21.74 2.78 -16.11
N GLY A 54 22.60 3.29 -15.23
CA GLY A 54 22.70 4.73 -14.94
C GLY A 54 21.37 5.29 -14.46
N ASN A 55 21.08 6.54 -14.85
CA ASN A 55 19.89 7.27 -14.42
C ASN A 55 18.58 6.52 -14.69
N ASP A 56 18.48 5.73 -15.76
CA ASP A 56 17.27 4.96 -16.06
C ASP A 56 17.02 3.86 -15.02
N GLN A 57 18.09 3.24 -14.50
CA GLN A 57 17.98 2.29 -13.39
C GLN A 57 17.55 3.01 -12.11
N ASP A 58 18.18 4.14 -11.80
CA ASP A 58 17.91 4.91 -10.58
C ASP A 58 16.46 5.40 -10.55
N VAL A 59 15.97 5.95 -11.67
CA VAL A 59 14.56 6.36 -11.85
C VAL A 59 13.63 5.15 -11.68
N CYS A 60 13.95 4.01 -12.30
CA CYS A 60 13.12 2.80 -12.16
C CYS A 60 13.04 2.33 -10.70
N GLU A 61 14.16 2.31 -9.98
CA GLU A 61 14.17 1.91 -8.57
C GLU A 61 13.39 2.90 -7.68
N LYS A 62 13.49 4.20 -7.97
CA LYS A 62 12.71 5.24 -7.29
C LYS A 62 11.22 5.13 -7.58
N GLU A 63 10.83 4.85 -8.82
CA GLU A 63 9.43 4.63 -9.19
C GLU A 63 8.86 3.39 -8.49
N ALA A 64 9.63 2.29 -8.45
CA ALA A 64 9.26 1.09 -7.72
C ALA A 64 9.07 1.39 -6.22
N LYS A 65 9.97 2.17 -5.63
CA LYS A 65 9.88 2.58 -4.23
C LYS A 65 8.68 3.49 -3.97
N ALA A 66 8.40 4.44 -4.87
CA ALA A 66 7.26 5.34 -4.74
C ALA A 66 5.92 4.58 -4.84
N ALA A 67 5.82 3.61 -5.75
CA ALA A 67 4.65 2.75 -5.84
C ALA A 67 4.45 1.91 -4.56
N HIS A 68 5.55 1.40 -3.97
CA HIS A 68 5.54 0.66 -2.71
C HIS A 68 5.06 1.51 -1.54
N GLU A 69 5.65 2.70 -1.35
CA GLU A 69 5.27 3.63 -0.29
C GLU A 69 3.82 4.09 -0.46
N SER A 70 3.37 4.36 -1.69
CA SER A 70 1.98 4.68 -1.99
C SER A 70 1.02 3.57 -1.58
N ALA A 71 1.35 2.31 -1.88
CA ALA A 71 0.50 1.17 -1.54
C ALA A 71 0.43 0.94 -0.02
N ILE A 72 1.55 1.10 0.70
CA ILE A 72 1.57 1.01 2.18
C ILE A 72 0.77 2.15 2.80
N ALA A 73 0.93 3.37 2.27
CA ALA A 73 0.22 4.55 2.71
C ALA A 73 -1.30 4.38 2.54
N ASP A 74 -1.75 3.86 1.40
CA ASP A 74 -3.16 3.52 1.16
C ASP A 74 -3.68 2.45 2.11
N ALA A 75 -2.90 1.40 2.35
CA ALA A 75 -3.27 0.36 3.30
C ALA A 75 -3.41 0.91 4.73
N LYS A 76 -2.50 1.79 5.13
CA LYS A 76 -2.52 2.47 6.44
C LYS A 76 -3.74 3.38 6.55
N ALA A 77 -4.03 4.15 5.51
CA ALA A 77 -5.19 5.03 5.43
C ALA A 77 -6.52 4.26 5.56
N LYS A 78 -6.69 3.19 4.79
CA LYS A 78 -7.87 2.30 4.89
C LYS A 78 -8.09 1.75 6.31
N ARG A 79 -7.01 1.49 7.05
CA ARG A 79 -7.07 0.97 8.41
C ARG A 79 -7.35 2.04 9.47
N LYS A 80 -6.78 3.24 9.32
CA LYS A 80 -6.78 4.28 10.37
C LYS A 80 -7.72 5.46 10.11
N GLY A 81 -8.29 5.58 8.91
CA GLY A 81 -9.21 6.65 8.53
C GLY A 81 -8.53 7.98 8.19
N SER A 82 -9.31 9.07 8.25
CA SER A 82 -9.00 10.36 7.59
C SER A 82 -7.68 11.04 7.98
N GLU A 83 -7.15 10.85 9.19
CA GLU A 83 -5.85 11.44 9.55
C GLU A 83 -4.71 10.72 8.82
N ALA A 84 -4.81 9.39 8.68
CA ALA A 84 -3.85 8.62 7.90
C ALA A 84 -3.99 8.85 6.39
N ASP A 85 -5.14 9.33 5.89
CA ASP A 85 -5.28 9.80 4.50
C ASP A 85 -4.43 11.03 4.22
N LYS A 86 -4.34 11.99 5.16
CA LYS A 86 -3.50 13.18 5.00
C LYS A 86 -2.02 12.81 4.97
N ASP A 87 -1.60 11.96 5.92
CA ASP A 87 -0.25 11.38 5.93
C ASP A 87 0.02 10.64 4.62
N ALA A 88 -0.92 9.81 4.16
CA ALA A 88 -0.74 9.04 2.94
C ALA A 88 -0.58 9.93 1.70
N ARG A 89 -1.33 11.03 1.62
CA ARG A 89 -1.16 12.02 0.54
C ARG A 89 0.21 12.69 0.59
N LYS A 90 0.68 13.04 1.79
CA LYS A 90 2.02 13.62 1.98
C LYS A 90 3.11 12.62 1.57
N ASP A 91 3.07 11.40 2.10
CA ASP A 91 4.05 10.35 1.79
C ASP A 91 4.13 10.07 0.27
N LYS A 92 2.98 9.98 -0.40
CA LYS A 92 2.92 9.83 -1.86
C LYS A 92 3.51 11.02 -2.61
N ASN A 93 3.19 12.23 -2.15
CA ASN A 93 3.68 13.46 -2.76
C ASN A 93 5.22 13.56 -2.62
N ASP A 94 5.75 13.16 -1.47
CA ASP A 94 7.18 13.12 -1.16
C ASP A 94 7.89 12.10 -2.05
N ALA A 95 7.34 10.88 -2.17
CA ALA A 95 7.88 9.84 -3.03
C ALA A 95 7.85 10.24 -4.53
N ASN A 96 6.77 10.89 -4.98
CA ASN A 96 6.67 11.39 -6.35
C ASN A 96 7.62 12.56 -6.64
N TYR A 97 7.90 13.39 -5.63
CA TYR A 97 8.94 14.41 -5.74
C TYR A 97 10.33 13.79 -5.86
N ASP A 98 10.63 12.76 -5.08
CA ASP A 98 11.91 12.03 -5.17
C ASP A 98 12.12 11.42 -6.56
N VAL A 99 11.07 10.80 -7.14
CA VAL A 99 11.11 10.32 -8.54
C VAL A 99 11.35 11.47 -9.51
N ALA A 100 10.66 12.60 -9.34
CA ALA A 100 10.81 13.74 -10.23
C ALA A 100 12.22 14.34 -10.17
N LYS A 101 12.81 14.42 -8.98
CA LYS A 101 14.20 14.83 -8.80
C LYS A 101 15.16 13.89 -9.51
N GLU A 102 14.99 12.58 -9.34
CA GLU A 102 15.83 11.58 -10.01
C GLU A 102 15.72 11.72 -11.54
N LYS A 103 14.53 11.98 -12.07
CA LYS A 103 14.35 12.25 -13.51
C LYS A 103 15.10 13.51 -13.97
N CYS A 104 15.26 14.50 -13.10
CA CYS A 104 16.04 15.70 -13.41
C CYS A 104 17.55 15.43 -13.42
N ASP A 105 18.04 14.33 -12.84
CA ASP A 105 19.46 14.00 -12.81
C ASP A 105 20.02 13.59 -14.18
N ALA A 106 19.14 13.29 -15.15
CA ALA A 106 19.49 13.16 -16.56
C ALA A 106 19.91 14.48 -17.23
N LEU A 107 19.69 15.63 -16.58
CA LEU A 107 20.02 16.96 -17.09
C LEU A 107 21.29 17.52 -16.41
N SER A 108 21.81 18.63 -16.94
CA SER A 108 22.95 19.34 -16.37
C SER A 108 22.79 20.87 -16.46
N GLY A 109 23.56 21.58 -15.63
CA GLY A 109 23.56 23.04 -15.54
C GLY A 109 22.16 23.63 -15.29
N ASP A 110 21.88 24.78 -15.91
CA ASP A 110 20.61 25.50 -15.77
C ASP A 110 19.37 24.66 -16.09
N ALA A 111 19.48 23.67 -16.98
CA ALA A 111 18.37 22.79 -17.32
C ALA A 111 17.98 21.90 -16.13
N LYS A 112 18.97 21.38 -15.40
CA LYS A 112 18.74 20.59 -14.18
C LYS A 112 18.13 21.45 -13.08
N ASP A 113 18.67 22.64 -12.86
CA ASP A 113 18.19 23.54 -11.81
C ASP A 113 16.73 23.94 -12.04
N LYS A 114 16.37 24.28 -13.30
CA LYS A 114 14.98 24.55 -13.68
C LYS A 114 14.09 23.33 -13.51
N CYS A 115 14.57 22.13 -13.85
CA CYS A 115 13.81 20.91 -13.65
C CYS A 115 13.49 20.67 -12.16
N VAL A 116 14.49 20.78 -11.29
CA VAL A 116 14.31 20.62 -9.84
C VAL A 116 13.41 21.71 -9.25
N ALA A 117 13.55 22.96 -9.70
CA ALA A 117 12.67 24.05 -9.28
C ALA A 117 11.21 23.80 -9.67
N ASN A 118 10.96 23.33 -10.90
CA ASN A 118 9.62 22.94 -11.34
C ASN A 118 9.06 21.76 -10.55
N ALA A 119 9.91 20.77 -10.22
CA ALA A 119 9.50 19.66 -9.35
C ALA A 119 9.09 20.18 -7.96
N LYS A 120 9.87 21.08 -7.36
CA LYS A 120 9.52 21.69 -6.07
C LYS A 120 8.19 22.43 -6.12
N ALA A 121 7.99 23.26 -7.14
CA ALA A 121 6.74 23.99 -7.33
C ALA A 121 5.54 23.04 -7.51
N LYS A 122 5.71 21.95 -8.28
CA LYS A 122 4.65 20.97 -8.52
C LYS A 122 4.24 20.20 -7.26
N TYR A 123 5.20 19.85 -6.42
CA TYR A 123 4.98 19.02 -5.23
C TYR A 123 4.96 19.82 -3.92
N GLY A 124 5.04 21.14 -3.95
CA GLY A 124 5.02 22.00 -2.76
C GLY A 124 6.19 21.72 -1.80
N LYS A 125 7.40 21.63 -2.34
CA LYS A 125 8.64 21.27 -1.61
C LYS A 125 9.61 22.41 -1.43
#